data_AF-A0A2V9JJZ5-F1
#
_entry.id   AF-A0A2V9JJZ5-F1
#
_cell.length_a   1.000
_cell.length_b   1.000
_cell.length_c   1.000
_cell.angle_alpha   90.00
_cell.angle_beta   90.00
_cell.angle_gamma   90.00
#
_symmetry.space_group_name_H-M   'P 1'
#
loop_
_entity.id
_entity.type
_entity.pdbx_description
1 polymer ?
#
loop_
_entity_poly.entity_id
_entity_poly.type
_entity_poly.pdbx_seq_one_letter_code
_entity_poly.pdbx_strand_id
1 'polypeptide(L)'
;MRVSIDPGDRKLLIASGALLVGIALLGFVLSPSPATQSLGYPSSYATGTGGAKAAYVLLGELGYRAERWTSPPSDLPKHPRGTVLVLAEPLVAPTADEKSLIREFVRQGGCVLATGGSGAALLSAHRLASTHKPVFEPQKFNAELPAPLTRHAPEIVMQSDVRWEPPLADQQRYYGDREGPTVVGFRIGKGEVIWWADSMPLTNYGLKQSSNLMLFLNSVDP
;
A
#
# COMPACT_ATOMS: atom_id res chain seq x y z
N MET A 1 61.17 -5.20 -5.91
CA MET A 1 61.07 -3.75 -6.16
C MET A 1 60.23 -3.14 -5.03
N ARG A 2 60.84 -2.41 -4.09
CA ARG A 2 60.11 -1.79 -2.96
C ARG A 2 59.71 -0.39 -3.42
N VAL A 3 58.40 -0.17 -3.59
CA VAL A 3 57.87 1.17 -3.90
C VAL A 3 58.06 2.02 -2.65
N SER A 4 59.01 2.95 -2.71
CA SER A 4 59.23 3.95 -1.65
C SER A 4 58.23 5.08 -1.88
N ILE A 5 57.18 5.13 -1.05
CA ILE A 5 56.19 6.22 -1.08
C ILE A 5 56.82 7.44 -0.40
N ASP A 6 56.85 8.56 -1.12
CA ASP A 6 57.36 9.83 -0.61
C ASP A 6 56.54 10.28 0.62
N PRO A 7 57.16 10.85 1.67
CA PRO A 7 56.45 11.41 2.82
C PRO A 7 55.26 12.33 2.47
N GLY A 8 55.33 13.06 1.35
CA GLY A 8 54.23 13.89 0.84
C GLY A 8 53.03 13.06 0.36
N ASP A 9 53.29 12.01 -0.41
CA ASP A 9 52.27 11.10 -0.94
C ASP A 9 51.59 10.29 0.17
N ARG A 10 52.34 9.95 1.22
CA ARG A 10 51.79 9.26 2.39
C ARG A 10 50.77 10.13 3.13
N LYS A 11 51.02 11.43 3.26
CA LYS A 11 50.07 12.37 3.87
C LYS A 11 48.82 12.53 3.02
N LEU A 12 48.99 12.60 1.69
CA LEU A 12 47.88 12.70 0.76
C LEU A 12 47.01 11.45 0.83
N LEU A 13 47.61 10.26 0.79
CA LEU A 13 46.91 8.98 0.90
C LEU A 13 46.13 8.85 2.22
N ILE A 14 46.72 9.25 3.34
CA ILE A 14 46.05 9.22 4.65
C ILE A 14 44.87 10.20 4.68
N ALA A 15 45.05 11.42 4.16
CA ALA A 15 44.01 12.42 4.12
C ALA A 15 42.83 11.99 3.22
N SER A 16 43.12 11.45 2.03
CA SER A 16 42.11 10.91 1.12
C SER A 16 41.38 9.70 1.72
N GLY A 17 42.11 8.80 2.39
CA GLY A 17 41.51 7.65 3.08
C GLY A 17 40.59 8.07 4.23
N ALA A 18 41.04 9.03 5.05
CA ALA A 18 40.23 9.59 6.13
C ALA A 18 38.97 10.30 5.59
N LEU A 19 39.09 11.03 4.48
CA LEU A 19 37.97 11.67 3.82
C LEU A 19 36.96 10.64 3.29
N LEU A 20 37.42 9.57 2.64
CA LEU A 20 36.57 8.48 2.16
C LEU A 20 35.81 7.79 3.29
N VAL A 21 36.50 7.49 4.39
CA VAL A 21 35.87 6.90 5.59
C VAL A 21 34.86 7.87 6.21
N GLY A 22 35.20 9.16 6.29
CA GLY A 22 34.29 10.20 6.77
C GLY A 22 33.01 10.29 5.93
N ILE A 23 33.14 10.28 4.59
CA ILE A 23 32.00 10.28 3.67
C ILE A 23 31.19 8.99 3.80
N ALA A 24 31.83 7.83 3.95
CA ALA A 24 31.14 6.55 4.12
C ALA A 24 30.35 6.49 5.44
N LEU A 25 30.94 6.97 6.54
CA LEU A 25 30.27 7.06 7.85
C LEU A 25 29.12 8.06 7.81
N LEU A 26 29.32 9.22 7.20
CA LEU A 26 28.26 10.21 7.03
C LEU A 26 27.13 9.65 6.17
N GLY A 27 27.47 8.94 5.09
CA GLY A 27 26.52 8.22 4.25
C GLY A 27 25.74 7.17 5.04
N PHE A 28 26.38 6.42 5.93
CA PHE A 28 25.72 5.43 6.78
C PHE A 28 24.76 6.07 7.80
N VAL A 29 25.15 7.20 8.42
CA VAL A 29 24.32 7.94 9.39
C VAL A 29 23.14 8.65 8.71
N LEU A 30 23.34 9.17 7.50
CA LEU A 30 22.30 9.85 6.71
C LEU A 30 21.46 8.89 5.87
N SER A 31 21.88 7.62 5.74
CA SER A 31 21.12 6.64 4.96
C SER A 31 19.77 6.42 5.62
N PRO A 32 18.65 6.62 4.90
CA PRO A 32 17.35 6.26 5.42
C PRO A 32 17.35 4.76 5.74
N SER A 33 16.64 4.38 6.80
CA SER A 33 16.59 2.98 7.25
C SER A 33 16.21 2.07 6.08
N PRO A 34 16.72 0.81 6.00
CA PRO A 34 16.32 -0.12 4.93
C PRO A 34 14.80 -0.39 4.86
N ALA A 35 14.03 0.01 5.87
CA ALA A 35 12.57 0.06 5.81
C ALA A 35 12.03 1.06 4.76
N THR A 36 12.78 2.11 4.45
CA THR A 36 12.46 3.17 3.47
C THR A 36 12.99 2.85 2.06
N GLN A 37 13.84 1.82 1.91
CA GLN A 37 14.40 1.43 0.61
C GLN A 37 13.33 0.70 -0.21
N SER A 38 12.54 1.50 -0.95
CA SER A 38 11.45 1.07 -1.82
C SER A 38 10.46 0.15 -1.10
N LEU A 39 9.30 0.70 -0.76
CA LEU A 39 8.07 -0.10 -0.78
C LEU A 39 8.01 -0.72 -2.18
N GLY A 40 8.59 -1.91 -2.32
CA GLY A 40 8.59 -2.68 -3.54
C GLY A 40 7.16 -2.95 -3.96
N TYR A 41 7.01 -3.59 -5.12
CA TYR A 41 5.69 -3.93 -5.63
C TYR A 41 4.97 -4.88 -4.62
N PRO A 42 3.73 -4.57 -4.17
CA PRO A 42 2.98 -5.31 -3.14
C PRO A 42 2.43 -6.66 -3.68
N SER A 43 3.32 -7.46 -4.26
CA SER A 43 3.00 -8.75 -4.86
C SER A 43 2.86 -9.82 -3.79
N SER A 44 1.83 -10.65 -3.91
CA SER A 44 1.65 -11.87 -3.10
C SER A 44 2.70 -12.96 -3.35
N TYR A 45 3.61 -12.76 -4.32
CA TYR A 45 4.78 -13.62 -4.55
C TYR A 45 6.03 -13.13 -3.81
N ALA A 46 6.11 -11.84 -3.48
CA ALA A 46 7.31 -11.19 -2.97
C ALA A 46 7.45 -11.33 -1.44
N THR A 47 8.61 -11.84 -1.00
CA THR A 47 8.99 -12.00 0.42
C THR A 47 9.69 -10.78 1.02
N GLY A 48 10.12 -9.82 0.19
CA GLY A 48 10.77 -8.59 0.64
C GLY A 48 9.85 -7.67 1.45
N THR A 49 10.39 -6.63 2.06
CA THR A 49 9.65 -5.69 2.93
C THR A 49 8.41 -5.08 2.25
N GLY A 50 8.54 -4.66 0.99
CA GLY A 50 7.41 -4.13 0.20
C GLY A 50 6.52 -5.18 -0.48
N GLY A 51 6.84 -6.48 -0.38
CA GLY A 51 5.97 -7.53 -0.91
C GLY A 51 4.74 -7.78 -0.03
N ALA A 52 3.75 -8.54 -0.51
CA ALA A 52 2.51 -8.84 0.23
C ALA A 52 2.32 -10.35 0.50
N LYS A 53 3.39 -11.15 0.42
CA LYS A 53 3.29 -12.61 0.61
C LYS A 53 2.83 -13.01 2.02
N ALA A 54 3.22 -12.25 3.06
CA ALA A 54 2.77 -12.51 4.43
C ALA A 54 1.25 -12.35 4.56
N ALA A 55 0.67 -11.30 3.97
CA ALA A 55 -0.78 -11.12 3.91
C ALA A 55 -1.46 -12.33 3.25
N TYR A 56 -0.97 -12.74 2.09
CA TYR A 56 -1.51 -13.89 1.35
C TYR A 56 -1.46 -15.21 2.13
N VAL A 57 -0.32 -15.53 2.76
CA VAL A 57 -0.17 -16.76 3.55
C VAL A 57 -1.05 -16.72 4.80
N LEU A 58 -1.10 -15.57 5.48
CA LEU A 58 -1.93 -15.40 6.67
C LEU A 58 -3.41 -15.67 6.39
N LEU A 59 -3.94 -15.20 5.25
CA LEU A 59 -5.32 -15.51 4.87
C LEU A 59 -5.56 -17.02 4.79
N GLY A 60 -4.63 -17.78 4.23
CA GLY A 60 -4.70 -19.25 4.19
C GLY A 60 -4.64 -19.88 5.58
N GLU A 61 -3.76 -19.39 6.46
CA GLU A 61 -3.65 -19.87 7.85
C GLU A 61 -4.91 -19.59 8.68
N LEU A 62 -5.59 -18.48 8.39
CA LEU A 62 -6.88 -18.11 9.00
C LEU A 62 -8.08 -18.86 8.37
N GLY A 63 -7.85 -19.70 7.36
CA GLY A 63 -8.88 -20.53 6.74
C GLY A 63 -9.62 -19.90 5.56
N TYR A 64 -9.23 -18.71 5.11
CA TYR A 64 -9.76 -18.12 3.88
C TYR A 64 -9.28 -18.90 2.65
N ARG A 65 -10.12 -19.01 1.62
CA ARG A 65 -9.73 -19.54 0.30
C ARG A 65 -9.02 -18.47 -0.52
N ALA A 66 -7.85 -18.04 -0.07
CA ALA A 66 -7.07 -17.02 -0.76
C ALA A 66 -6.42 -17.60 -2.03
N GLU A 67 -6.81 -17.07 -3.17
CA GLU A 67 -6.24 -17.42 -4.47
C GLU A 67 -5.54 -16.24 -5.13
N ARG A 68 -4.54 -16.54 -5.95
CA ARG A 68 -3.91 -15.53 -6.79
C ARG A 68 -4.67 -15.50 -8.11
N TRP A 69 -5.32 -14.38 -8.37
CA TRP A 69 -6.08 -14.20 -9.60
C TRP A 69 -5.15 -13.76 -10.73
N THR A 70 -5.01 -14.59 -11.76
CA THR A 70 -4.23 -14.29 -12.97
C THR A 70 -5.08 -14.30 -14.25
N SER A 71 -6.38 -14.51 -14.10
CA SER A 71 -7.34 -14.49 -15.21
C SER A 71 -7.91 -13.08 -15.43
N PRO A 72 -8.51 -12.81 -16.59
CA PRO A 72 -9.18 -11.53 -16.83
C PRO A 72 -10.38 -11.32 -15.89
N PRO A 73 -10.83 -10.06 -15.66
CA PRO A 73 -12.02 -9.80 -14.86
C PRO A 73 -13.32 -10.42 -15.39
N SER A 74 -13.37 -10.84 -16.65
CA SER A 74 -14.53 -11.54 -17.25
C SER A 74 -14.81 -12.89 -16.60
N ASP A 75 -13.79 -13.48 -16.00
CA ASP A 75 -13.84 -14.83 -15.43
C ASP A 75 -14.14 -14.79 -13.92
N LEU A 76 -14.31 -13.58 -13.36
CA LEU A 76 -14.70 -13.41 -11.95
C LEU A 76 -16.03 -14.15 -11.66
N PRO A 77 -16.23 -14.64 -10.43
CA PRO A 77 -17.42 -15.39 -10.07
C PRO A 77 -18.71 -14.63 -10.38
N LYS A 78 -19.66 -15.29 -11.08
CA LYS A 78 -20.99 -14.74 -11.38
C LYS A 78 -21.88 -14.55 -10.15
N HIS A 79 -21.49 -15.15 -9.02
CA HIS A 79 -22.19 -15.04 -7.73
C HIS A 79 -21.19 -14.63 -6.64
N PRO A 80 -20.71 -13.38 -6.65
CA PRO A 80 -19.53 -12.96 -5.90
C PRO A 80 -19.77 -12.69 -4.41
N ARG A 81 -20.93 -13.07 -3.86
CA ARG A 81 -21.21 -12.87 -2.44
C ARG A 81 -20.22 -13.65 -1.58
N GLY A 82 -19.62 -12.97 -0.61
CA GLY A 82 -18.54 -13.52 0.21
C GLY A 82 -17.20 -13.65 -0.52
N THR A 83 -17.04 -13.01 -1.69
CA THR A 83 -15.77 -12.93 -2.43
C THR A 83 -15.22 -11.52 -2.35
N VAL A 84 -13.95 -11.41 -2.00
CA VAL A 84 -13.20 -10.14 -1.97
C VAL A 84 -12.12 -10.17 -3.04
N LEU A 85 -12.15 -9.20 -3.96
CA LEU A 85 -11.10 -8.96 -4.93
C LEU A 85 -10.14 -7.90 -4.37
N VAL A 86 -8.89 -8.29 -4.13
CA VAL A 86 -7.85 -7.39 -3.63
C VAL A 86 -7.00 -6.88 -4.80
N LEU A 87 -7.08 -5.58 -5.07
CA LEU A 87 -6.31 -4.85 -6.07
C LEU A 87 -5.18 -4.11 -5.37
N ALA A 88 -4.08 -4.82 -5.11
CA ALA A 88 -2.88 -4.30 -4.46
C ALA A 88 -2.05 -3.46 -5.45
N GLU A 89 -2.46 -2.20 -5.64
CA GLU A 89 -1.77 -1.17 -6.43
C GLU A 89 -1.22 -1.68 -7.77
N PRO A 90 -2.09 -2.12 -8.69
CA PRO A 90 -1.68 -2.69 -9.97
C PRO A 90 -0.83 -1.70 -10.78
N LEU A 91 0.18 -2.20 -11.50
CA LEU A 91 1.09 -1.34 -12.28
C LEU A 91 0.52 -0.96 -13.65
N VAL A 92 -0.31 -1.82 -14.22
CA VAL A 92 -0.84 -1.65 -15.57
C VAL A 92 -2.12 -0.81 -15.52
N ALA A 93 -2.18 0.20 -16.39
CA ALA A 93 -3.35 1.05 -16.49
C ALA A 93 -4.58 0.22 -16.95
N PRO A 94 -5.74 0.39 -16.29
CA PRO A 94 -6.92 -0.39 -16.60
C PRO A 94 -7.63 0.05 -17.89
N THR A 95 -8.11 -0.94 -18.64
CA THR A 95 -8.98 -0.74 -19.81
C THR A 95 -10.41 -0.37 -19.39
N ALA A 96 -11.20 0.19 -20.31
CA ALA A 96 -12.60 0.52 -20.05
C ALA A 96 -13.45 -0.73 -19.73
N ASP A 97 -13.13 -1.86 -20.38
CA ASP A 97 -13.83 -3.13 -20.19
C ASP A 97 -13.54 -3.72 -18.80
N GLU A 98 -12.28 -3.74 -18.37
CA GLU A 98 -11.91 -4.21 -17.02
C GLU A 98 -12.61 -3.42 -15.93
N LYS A 99 -12.66 -2.09 -16.06
CA LYS A 99 -13.37 -1.23 -15.11
C LYS A 99 -14.86 -1.55 -15.05
N SER A 100 -15.47 -1.83 -16.21
CA SER A 100 -16.89 -2.15 -16.33
C SER A 100 -17.19 -3.52 -15.71
N LEU A 101 -16.32 -4.51 -15.94
CA LEU A 101 -16.43 -5.85 -15.37
C LEU A 101 -16.26 -5.87 -13.85
N ILE A 102 -15.28 -5.12 -13.31
CA ILE A 102 -15.07 -5.00 -11.86
C ILE A 102 -16.26 -4.29 -11.21
N ARG A 103 -16.78 -3.24 -11.83
CA ARG A 103 -18.00 -2.58 -11.36
C ARG A 103 -19.19 -3.53 -11.32
N GLU A 104 -19.34 -4.38 -12.32
CA GLU A 104 -20.41 -5.38 -12.35
C GLU A 104 -20.24 -6.44 -11.25
N PHE A 105 -19.01 -6.92 -11.03
CA PHE A 105 -18.68 -7.82 -9.92
C PHE A 105 -19.11 -7.25 -8.57
N VAL A 106 -18.79 -5.98 -8.29
CA VAL A 106 -19.25 -5.30 -7.06
C VAL A 106 -20.78 -5.19 -7.06
N ARG A 107 -21.39 -4.74 -8.16
CA ARG A 107 -22.85 -4.57 -8.25
C ARG A 107 -23.61 -5.86 -7.93
N GLN A 108 -23.06 -7.02 -8.31
CA GLN A 108 -23.61 -8.35 -8.06
C GLN A 108 -23.41 -8.88 -6.63
N GLY A 109 -22.66 -8.16 -5.77
CA GLY A 109 -22.49 -8.51 -4.36
C GLY A 109 -21.06 -8.83 -3.94
N GLY A 110 -20.08 -8.63 -4.81
CA GLY A 110 -18.66 -8.78 -4.48
C GLY A 110 -18.14 -7.59 -3.68
N CYS A 111 -17.05 -7.82 -2.96
CA CYS A 111 -16.28 -6.74 -2.33
C CYS A 111 -14.99 -6.50 -3.12
N VAL A 112 -14.62 -5.23 -3.32
CA VAL A 112 -13.31 -4.88 -3.87
C VAL A 112 -12.53 -4.07 -2.84
N LEU A 113 -11.35 -4.57 -2.45
CA LEU A 113 -10.35 -3.80 -1.74
C LEU A 113 -9.33 -3.28 -2.76
N ALA A 114 -9.31 -1.97 -3.00
CA ALA A 114 -8.36 -1.34 -3.91
C ALA A 114 -7.38 -0.43 -3.18
N THR A 115 -6.10 -0.50 -3.54
CA THR A 115 -5.06 0.34 -2.91
C THR A 115 -4.39 1.27 -3.90
N GLY A 116 -4.02 2.47 -3.43
CA GLY A 116 -3.26 3.44 -4.21
C GLY A 116 -4.05 4.07 -5.35
N GLY A 117 -3.34 4.87 -6.15
CA GLY A 117 -3.93 5.58 -7.29
C GLY A 117 -4.36 4.65 -8.42
N SER A 118 -3.58 3.62 -8.70
CA SER A 118 -3.87 2.67 -9.78
C SER A 118 -5.04 1.75 -9.43
N GLY A 119 -5.17 1.34 -8.15
CA GLY A 119 -6.34 0.64 -7.66
C GLY A 119 -7.62 1.47 -7.80
N ALA A 120 -7.55 2.77 -7.48
CA ALA A 120 -8.69 3.67 -7.66
C ALA A 120 -9.11 3.80 -9.13
N ALA A 121 -8.15 3.81 -10.07
CA ALA A 121 -8.43 3.93 -11.49
C ALA A 121 -9.31 2.77 -12.04
N LEU A 122 -9.28 1.60 -11.40
CA LEU A 122 -10.14 0.45 -11.72
C LEU A 122 -11.59 0.63 -11.25
N LEU A 123 -11.84 1.52 -10.27
CA LEU A 123 -13.17 1.72 -9.68
C LEU A 123 -14.08 2.63 -10.52
N SER A 124 -13.58 3.26 -11.59
CA SER A 124 -14.32 4.10 -12.56
C SER A 124 -15.08 5.32 -12.01
N ALA A 125 -15.21 5.49 -10.69
CA ALA A 125 -16.18 6.43 -10.11
C ALA A 125 -15.59 7.72 -9.53
N HIS A 126 -14.27 7.85 -9.37
CA HIS A 126 -13.75 8.90 -8.49
C HIS A 126 -12.45 9.54 -8.97
N ARG A 127 -12.29 10.79 -8.57
CA ARG A 127 -11.08 11.59 -8.77
C ARG A 127 -10.22 11.48 -7.51
N LEU A 128 -8.92 11.50 -7.70
CA LEU A 128 -7.93 11.56 -6.63
C LEU A 128 -7.22 12.90 -6.69
N ALA A 129 -6.96 13.48 -5.53
CA ALA A 129 -6.11 14.64 -5.37
C ALA A 129 -4.72 14.18 -4.91
N SER A 130 -3.67 14.85 -5.35
CA SER A 130 -2.34 14.70 -4.74
C SER A 130 -2.25 15.50 -3.45
N THR A 131 -1.44 15.03 -2.50
CA THR A 131 -1.05 15.83 -1.33
C THR A 131 -0.29 17.07 -1.76
N HIS A 132 -0.34 18.11 -0.93
CA HIS A 132 0.34 19.38 -1.24
C HIS A 132 1.86 19.23 -1.20
N LYS A 133 2.36 18.27 -0.42
CA LYS A 133 3.78 17.96 -0.27
C LYS A 133 4.01 16.48 -0.53
N PRO A 134 5.11 16.10 -1.20
CA PRO A 134 5.49 14.70 -1.33
C PRO A 134 5.67 14.08 0.06
N VAL A 135 5.09 12.89 0.25
CA VAL A 135 5.17 12.14 1.50
C VAL A 135 6.24 11.06 1.35
N PHE A 136 7.36 11.24 2.04
CA PHE A 136 8.49 10.29 2.00
C PHE A 136 8.52 9.33 3.18
N GLU A 137 7.75 9.64 4.23
CA GLU A 137 7.71 8.86 5.46
C GLU A 137 6.28 8.41 5.76
N PRO A 138 6.09 7.20 6.32
CA PRO A 138 4.78 6.74 6.73
C PRO A 138 4.11 7.67 7.74
N GLN A 139 2.83 7.96 7.51
CA GLN A 139 2.02 8.84 8.36
C GLN A 139 0.98 8.03 9.14
N LYS A 140 0.66 8.50 10.34
CA LYS A 140 -0.37 7.92 11.21
C LYS A 140 -1.73 8.55 10.91
N PHE A 141 -2.76 7.72 10.83
CA PHE A 141 -4.15 8.14 10.65
C PHE A 141 -5.03 7.49 11.72
N ASN A 142 -5.80 8.31 12.43
CA ASN A 142 -6.74 7.81 13.43
C ASN A 142 -8.07 7.45 12.77
N ALA A 143 -8.74 6.44 13.32
CA ALA A 143 -10.11 6.12 12.94
C ALA A 143 -11.04 7.28 13.29
N GLU A 144 -11.88 7.69 12.35
CA GLU A 144 -12.78 8.84 12.53
C GLU A 144 -14.15 8.45 13.09
N LEU A 145 -14.51 7.17 12.97
CA LEU A 145 -15.74 6.62 13.53
C LEU A 145 -15.58 5.14 13.93
N PRO A 146 -16.37 4.65 14.89
CA PRO A 146 -16.55 3.22 15.11
C PRO A 146 -17.30 2.57 13.94
N ALA A 147 -16.72 1.53 13.35
CA ALA A 147 -17.31 0.76 12.26
C ALA A 147 -16.68 -0.65 12.20
N PRO A 148 -17.28 -1.63 11.48
CA PRO A 148 -16.63 -2.92 11.23
C PRO A 148 -15.20 -2.76 10.70
N LEU A 149 -14.99 -1.86 9.74
CA LEU A 149 -13.67 -1.59 9.16
C LEU A 149 -12.64 -1.06 10.17
N THR A 150 -13.08 -0.31 11.19
CA THR A 150 -12.19 0.30 12.20
C THR A 150 -12.09 -0.51 13.49
N ARG A 151 -12.72 -1.69 13.56
CA ARG A 151 -12.74 -2.56 14.73
C ARG A 151 -11.32 -2.97 15.13
N HIS A 152 -10.96 -2.71 16.39
CA HIS A 152 -9.61 -2.94 16.91
C HIS A 152 -8.49 -2.28 16.08
N ALA A 153 -8.83 -1.25 15.28
CA ALA A 153 -7.91 -0.50 14.46
C ALA A 153 -8.01 1.01 14.71
N PRO A 154 -7.75 1.50 15.94
CA PRO A 154 -7.91 2.91 16.29
C PRO A 154 -6.94 3.83 15.53
N GLU A 155 -5.79 3.31 15.11
CA GLU A 155 -4.77 4.03 14.34
C GLU A 155 -4.14 3.08 13.31
N ILE A 156 -3.91 3.60 12.11
CA ILE A 156 -3.22 2.91 11.01
C ILE A 156 -2.05 3.76 10.51
N VAL A 157 -1.15 3.14 9.76
CA VAL A 157 0.03 3.80 9.20
C VAL A 157 0.15 3.50 7.70
N MET A 158 0.28 4.54 6.88
CA MET A 158 0.51 4.40 5.43
C MET A 158 1.33 5.54 4.87
N GLN A 159 1.98 5.31 3.73
CA GLN A 159 2.75 6.35 3.03
C GLN A 159 1.91 6.87 1.87
N SER A 160 0.95 7.73 2.17
CA SER A 160 -0.07 8.16 1.20
C SER A 160 0.23 9.55 0.64
N ASP A 161 0.44 9.64 -0.66
CA ASP A 161 0.59 10.88 -1.44
C ASP A 161 -0.65 11.23 -2.28
N VAL A 162 -1.68 10.38 -2.25
CA VAL A 162 -2.99 10.61 -2.85
C VAL A 162 -4.09 10.71 -1.80
N ARG A 163 -5.12 11.47 -2.12
CA ARG A 163 -6.32 11.67 -1.28
C ARG A 163 -7.55 11.46 -2.13
N TRP A 164 -8.59 10.93 -1.50
CA TRP A 164 -9.87 10.78 -2.17
C TRP A 164 -10.58 12.13 -2.31
N GLU A 165 -10.98 12.53 -3.52
CA GLU A 165 -11.69 13.80 -3.69
C GLU A 165 -13.17 13.69 -3.29
N PRO A 166 -13.70 14.64 -2.50
CA PRO A 166 -15.15 14.79 -2.28
C PRO A 166 -15.92 15.10 -3.59
N PRO A 167 -17.25 14.89 -3.64
CA PRO A 167 -18.14 14.60 -2.53
C PRO A 167 -18.22 13.12 -2.15
N LEU A 168 -18.36 12.87 -0.85
CA LEU A 168 -18.50 11.56 -0.23
C LEU A 168 -19.97 11.17 0.04
N ALA A 169 -20.96 11.69 -0.69
CA ALA A 169 -22.36 11.66 -0.25
C ALA A 169 -22.87 10.25 0.15
N ASP A 170 -22.45 9.21 -0.59
CA ASP A 170 -22.74 7.80 -0.29
C ASP A 170 -21.48 7.00 0.10
N GLN A 171 -20.44 7.71 0.55
CA GLN A 171 -19.10 7.18 0.77
C GLN A 171 -18.65 7.51 2.18
N GLN A 172 -18.32 6.49 2.95
CA GLN A 172 -17.87 6.64 4.31
C GLN A 172 -16.36 6.80 4.33
N ARG A 173 -15.89 7.95 4.84
CA ARG A 173 -14.50 8.13 5.24
C ARG A 173 -14.28 7.46 6.59
N TYR A 174 -13.29 6.59 6.68
CA TYR A 174 -12.94 5.87 7.92
C TYR A 174 -11.64 6.37 8.54
N TYR A 175 -10.69 6.76 7.70
CA TYR A 175 -9.39 7.32 8.08
C TYR A 175 -9.04 8.47 7.15
N GLY A 176 -8.33 9.46 7.67
CA GLY A 176 -7.83 10.59 6.90
C GLY A 176 -7.24 11.68 7.77
N ASP A 177 -6.94 12.81 7.14
CA ASP A 177 -6.42 14.01 7.78
C ASP A 177 -7.05 15.28 7.19
N ARG A 178 -6.41 16.44 7.41
CA ARG A 178 -6.87 17.72 6.83
C ARG A 178 -6.67 17.80 5.32
N GLU A 179 -5.79 16.99 4.74
CA GLU A 179 -5.57 16.93 3.29
C GLU A 179 -6.60 16.04 2.58
N GLY A 180 -7.18 15.07 3.30
CA GLY A 180 -8.35 14.35 2.81
C GLY A 180 -8.53 12.95 3.40
N PRO A 181 -9.49 12.18 2.86
CA PRO A 181 -9.70 10.79 3.20
C PRO A 181 -8.54 9.92 2.67
N THR A 182 -8.09 8.97 3.49
CA THR A 182 -7.08 7.96 3.13
C THR A 182 -7.63 6.54 3.14
N VAL A 183 -8.77 6.31 3.80
CA VAL A 183 -9.55 5.08 3.65
C VAL A 183 -11.02 5.45 3.50
N VAL A 184 -11.63 4.97 2.42
CA VAL A 184 -13.02 5.23 2.07
C VAL A 184 -13.71 3.92 1.76
N GLY A 185 -14.94 3.75 2.21
CA GLY A 185 -15.79 2.63 1.80
C GLY A 185 -17.13 3.11 1.28
N PHE A 186 -17.68 2.42 0.29
CA PHE A 186 -18.96 2.77 -0.33
C PHE A 186 -19.58 1.57 -1.03
N ARG A 187 -20.89 1.63 -1.25
CA ARG A 187 -21.63 0.53 -1.88
C ARG A 187 -21.86 0.81 -3.37
N ILE A 188 -21.80 -0.25 -4.16
CA ILE A 188 -22.31 -0.26 -5.54
C ILE A 188 -23.26 -1.44 -5.65
N GLY A 189 -24.56 -1.17 -5.88
CA GLY A 189 -25.57 -2.22 -5.93
C GLY A 189 -25.60 -3.02 -4.62
N LYS A 190 -25.33 -4.33 -4.71
CA LYS A 190 -25.35 -5.24 -3.56
C LYS A 190 -24.00 -5.36 -2.85
N GLY A 191 -22.91 -5.01 -3.52
CA GLY A 191 -21.55 -5.17 -3.00
C GLY A 191 -20.97 -3.88 -2.42
N GLU A 192 -19.68 -3.93 -2.18
CA GLU A 192 -18.94 -2.92 -1.44
C GLU A 192 -17.57 -2.68 -2.07
N VAL A 193 -17.11 -1.44 -1.98
CA VAL A 193 -15.76 -1.03 -2.34
C VAL A 193 -15.12 -0.45 -1.10
N ILE A 194 -13.91 -0.89 -0.82
CA ILE A 194 -13.01 -0.31 0.16
C ILE A 194 -11.79 0.18 -0.62
N TRP A 195 -11.44 1.45 -0.45
CA TRP A 195 -10.25 2.02 -1.04
C TRP A 195 -9.30 2.48 0.06
N TRP A 196 -8.03 2.12 -0.08
CA TRP A 196 -6.93 2.64 0.72
C TRP A 196 -6.02 3.49 -0.14
N ALA A 197 -5.53 4.60 0.40
CA ALA A 197 -4.74 5.55 -0.35
C ALA A 197 -3.33 5.06 -0.72
N ASP A 198 -2.86 3.97 -0.14
CA ASP A 198 -1.56 3.36 -0.41
C ASP A 198 -1.58 1.86 -0.06
N SER A 199 -0.70 1.08 -0.68
CA SER A 199 -0.59 -0.36 -0.47
C SER A 199 0.27 -0.76 0.73
N MET A 200 1.02 0.16 1.35
CA MET A 200 1.87 -0.13 2.50
C MET A 200 1.19 -1.00 3.55
N PRO A 201 -0.07 -0.77 4.00
CA PRO A 201 -0.66 -1.54 5.09
C PRO A 201 -0.75 -3.05 4.85
N LEU A 202 -0.82 -3.52 3.60
CA LEU A 202 -0.85 -4.96 3.26
C LEU A 202 0.53 -5.56 2.93
N THR A 203 1.59 -4.75 2.97
CA THR A 203 2.97 -5.24 2.75
C THR A 203 3.52 -5.99 3.97
N ASN A 204 4.54 -6.81 3.75
CA ASN A 204 5.24 -7.59 4.78
C ASN A 204 5.82 -6.68 5.87
N TYR A 205 6.21 -5.45 5.53
CA TYR A 205 6.60 -4.41 6.48
C TYR A 205 5.39 -3.79 7.17
N GLY A 206 4.39 -3.37 6.40
CA GLY A 206 3.25 -2.59 6.87
C GLY A 206 2.29 -3.35 7.76
N LEU A 207 2.10 -4.66 7.58
CA LEU A 207 1.24 -5.49 8.45
C LEU A 207 1.64 -5.41 9.93
N LYS A 208 2.92 -5.19 10.21
CA LYS A 208 3.47 -5.10 11.59
C LYS A 208 3.35 -3.71 12.20
N GLN A 209 2.86 -2.73 11.45
CA GLN A 209 2.79 -1.33 11.88
C GLN A 209 1.42 -1.02 12.48
N SER A 210 1.40 -0.44 13.69
CA SER A 210 0.21 -0.01 14.40
C SER A 210 -0.93 -1.06 14.30
N SER A 211 -2.11 -0.67 13.79
CA SER A 211 -3.24 -1.58 13.60
C SER A 211 -3.49 -2.00 12.14
N ASN A 212 -2.48 -1.91 11.27
CA ASN A 212 -2.63 -2.24 9.84
C ASN A 212 -3.08 -3.67 9.58
N LEU A 213 -2.63 -4.63 10.40
CA LEU A 213 -3.12 -6.00 10.32
C LEU A 213 -4.65 -6.06 10.52
N MET A 214 -5.18 -5.34 11.52
CA MET A 214 -6.61 -5.32 11.78
C MET A 214 -7.38 -4.62 10.66
N LEU A 215 -6.85 -3.52 10.11
CA LEU A 215 -7.42 -2.89 8.91
C LEU A 215 -7.54 -3.89 7.74
N PHE A 216 -6.47 -4.66 7.48
CA PHE A 216 -6.46 -5.67 6.43
C PHE A 216 -7.50 -6.76 6.66
N LEU A 217 -7.54 -7.35 7.86
CA LEU A 217 -8.49 -8.40 8.20
C LEU A 217 -9.94 -7.90 8.12
N ASN A 218 -10.23 -6.70 8.64
CA ASN A 218 -11.56 -6.11 8.56
C ASN A 218 -11.98 -5.73 7.12
N SER A 219 -11.03 -5.62 6.18
CA SER A 219 -11.32 -5.30 4.78
C SER A 219 -11.60 -6.54 3.93
N VAL A 220 -11.14 -7.72 4.38
CA VAL A 220 -11.35 -9.00 3.69
C VAL A 220 -12.47 -9.83 4.32
N ASP A 221 -12.99 -9.38 5.47
CA ASP A 221 -14.17 -9.91 6.15
C ASP A 221 -15.11 -8.76 6.60
N PRO A 222 -15.63 -7.96 5.65
CA PRO A 222 -16.42 -6.75 5.93
C PRO A 222 -17.86 -7.01 6.41
#